data_AF-A0AAD2VNG6-F1
#
_entry.id   AF-A0AAD2VNG6-F1
#
_cell.length_a   1.000
_cell.length_b   1.000
_cell.length_c   1.000
_cell.angle_alpha   90.00
_cell.angle_beta   90.00
_cell.angle_gamma   90.00
#
_symmetry.space_group_name_H-M   'P 1'
#
loop_
_entity.id
_entity.type
_entity.pdbx_description
1 polymer ?
#
loop_
_entity_poly.entity_id
_entity_poly.type
_entity_poly.pdbx_seq_one_letter_code
_entity_poly.pdbx_strand_id
1 'polypeptide(L)'
;MGVKVKGIRQVKSNISLELQDIANNRTARVLTEVAITGAKYAALLTPIKSSTLINSQYRQLHKLSDGYEARVGYSANYAAAVNAAKGTLKGKPRPDGSGNYWDPNAEPDFLRKGFEVDGAQEIQEVIRRGYKI
;
A
#
# COMPACT_ATOMS: atom_id res chain seq x y z
N MET A 1 -37.19 -38.11 21.38
CA MET A 1 -35.82 -38.59 21.08
C MET A 1 -35.02 -37.44 20.49
N GLY A 2 -33.97 -36.97 21.17
CA GLY A 2 -33.08 -35.93 20.64
C GLY A 2 -32.07 -36.53 19.67
N VAL A 3 -31.99 -35.99 18.45
CA VAL A 3 -31.03 -36.44 17.43
C VAL A 3 -29.62 -36.03 17.87
N LYS A 4 -28.71 -37.00 18.06
CA LYS A 4 -27.29 -36.73 18.31
C LYS A 4 -26.64 -36.22 17.02
N VAL A 5 -26.33 -34.93 16.98
CA VAL A 5 -25.55 -34.33 15.88
C VAL A 5 -24.09 -34.77 16.02
N LYS A 6 -23.57 -35.46 14.99
CA LYS A 6 -22.16 -35.85 14.89
C LYS A 6 -21.36 -34.76 14.17
N GLY A 7 -20.07 -34.61 14.48
CA GLY A 7 -19.16 -33.73 13.71
C GLY A 7 -18.98 -32.29 14.23
N ILE A 8 -19.67 -31.86 15.29
CA ILE A 8 -19.53 -30.50 15.84
C ILE A 8 -18.08 -30.17 16.21
N ARG A 9 -17.32 -31.14 16.75
CA ARG A 9 -15.89 -30.95 17.07
C ARG A 9 -15.06 -30.67 15.82
N GLN A 10 -15.33 -31.37 14.72
CA GLN A 10 -14.62 -31.16 13.46
C GLN A 10 -14.92 -29.77 12.87
N VAL A 11 -16.19 -29.35 12.89
CA VAL A 11 -16.59 -28.02 12.44
C VAL A 11 -15.89 -26.93 13.26
N LYS A 12 -15.89 -27.05 14.60
CA LYS A 12 -15.17 -26.09 15.47
C LYS A 12 -13.68 -26.04 15.18
N SER A 13 -13.05 -27.20 14.96
CA SER A 13 -11.63 -27.28 14.61
C SER A 13 -11.33 -26.59 13.27
N ASN A 14 -12.12 -26.90 12.23
CA ASN A 14 -11.93 -26.32 10.91
C ASN A 14 -12.12 -24.80 10.92
N ILE A 15 -13.13 -24.31 11.65
CA ILE A 15 -13.35 -22.87 11.83
C ILE A 15 -12.14 -22.23 12.51
N SER A 16 -11.61 -22.85 13.59
CA SER A 16 -10.44 -22.30 14.28
C SER A 16 -9.20 -22.23 13.38
N LEU A 17 -8.98 -23.24 12.53
CA LEU A 17 -7.87 -23.26 11.59
C LEU A 17 -8.03 -22.19 10.51
N GLU A 18 -9.24 -22.04 9.95
CA GLU A 18 -9.52 -21.01 8.94
C GLU A 18 -9.33 -19.61 9.52
N LEU A 19 -9.82 -19.36 10.74
CA LEU A 19 -9.62 -18.06 11.41
C LEU A 19 -8.13 -17.76 11.64
N GLN A 20 -7.33 -18.77 12.00
CA GLN A 20 -5.89 -18.62 12.18
C GLN A 20 -5.16 -18.34 10.87
N ASP A 21 -5.54 -19.01 9.78
CA ASP A 21 -4.97 -18.76 8.45
C ASP A 21 -5.32 -17.34 7.96
N ILE A 22 -6.58 -16.95 8.12
CA ILE A 22 -7.05 -15.60 7.80
C ILE A 22 -6.25 -14.56 8.57
N ALA A 23 -6.16 -14.70 9.89
CA ALA A 23 -5.49 -13.73 10.76
C ALA A 23 -3.98 -13.62 10.52
N ASN A 24 -3.33 -14.68 10.01
CA ASN A 24 -1.88 -14.69 9.81
C ASN A 24 -1.52 -14.61 8.32
N ASN A 25 -1.59 -15.74 7.61
CA ASN A 25 -1.02 -15.87 6.27
C ASN A 25 -1.78 -15.03 5.25
N ARG A 26 -3.11 -15.09 5.29
CA ARG A 26 -3.95 -14.36 4.35
C ARG A 26 -3.83 -12.85 4.57
N THR A 27 -3.96 -12.39 5.81
CA THR A 27 -3.81 -10.96 6.15
C THR A 27 -2.44 -10.42 5.74
N ALA A 28 -1.35 -11.13 6.06
CA ALA A 28 0.00 -10.71 5.68
C ALA A 28 0.17 -10.59 4.16
N ARG A 29 -0.38 -11.55 3.39
CA ARG A 29 -0.36 -11.50 1.92
C ARG A 29 -1.16 -10.33 1.39
N VAL A 30 -2.39 -10.14 1.87
CA VAL A 30 -3.26 -9.04 1.43
C VAL A 30 -2.62 -7.69 1.68
N LEU A 31 -2.08 -7.47 2.89
CA LEU A 31 -1.42 -6.20 3.21
C LEU A 31 -0.15 -5.97 2.39
N THR A 32 0.59 -7.03 2.05
CA THR A 32 1.73 -6.92 1.13
C THR A 32 1.28 -6.47 -0.26
N GLU A 33 0.20 -7.05 -0.78
CA GLU A 33 -0.37 -6.64 -2.08
C GLU A 33 -0.88 -5.19 -2.03
N VAL A 34 -1.59 -4.80 -0.96
CA VAL A 34 -2.03 -3.41 -0.74
C VAL A 34 -0.85 -2.44 -0.73
N ALA A 35 0.24 -2.78 -0.02
CA ALA A 35 1.45 -1.97 0.03
C ALA A 35 2.10 -1.82 -1.35
N ILE A 36 2.14 -2.89 -2.16
CA ILE A 36 2.67 -2.85 -3.52
C ILE A 36 1.79 -1.96 -4.40
N THR A 37 0.47 -2.12 -4.36
CA THR A 37 -0.46 -1.32 -5.17
C THR A 37 -0.38 0.16 -4.81
N GLY A 38 -0.49 0.52 -3.53
CA GLY A 38 -0.39 1.93 -3.13
C GLY A 38 0.99 2.53 -3.43
N ALA A 39 2.08 1.76 -3.24
CA ALA A 39 3.43 2.18 -3.60
C ALA A 39 3.59 2.45 -5.11
N LYS A 40 2.99 1.61 -5.96
CA LYS A 40 2.96 1.79 -7.42
C LYS A 40 2.30 3.13 -7.78
N TYR A 41 1.14 3.44 -7.22
CA TYR A 41 0.46 4.72 -7.51
C TYR A 41 1.22 5.92 -6.94
N ALA A 42 1.74 5.83 -5.72
CA ALA A 42 2.57 6.88 -5.13
C ALA A 42 3.82 7.16 -6.00
N ALA A 43 4.45 6.11 -6.53
CA ALA A 43 5.59 6.20 -7.42
C ALA A 43 5.26 6.95 -8.72
N LEU A 44 4.09 6.70 -9.33
CA LEU A 44 3.65 7.40 -10.55
C LEU A 44 3.45 8.91 -10.34
N LEU A 45 3.07 9.32 -9.14
CA LEU A 45 2.84 10.71 -8.77
C LEU A 45 4.09 11.41 -8.22
N THR A 46 5.18 10.65 -7.99
CA THR A 46 6.42 11.17 -7.39
C THR A 46 7.21 11.98 -8.42
N PRO A 47 7.65 13.22 -8.10
CA PRO A 47 8.53 13.99 -9.00
C PRO A 47 9.90 13.36 -9.16
N ILE A 48 10.42 13.40 -10.39
CA ILE A 48 11.73 12.86 -10.73
C ILE A 48 12.63 14.00 -11.22
N LYS A 49 13.59 14.40 -10.38
CA LYS A 49 14.77 15.16 -10.83
C LYS A 49 15.94 14.22 -11.06
N SER A 50 16.28 13.48 -10.01
CA SER A 50 17.17 12.33 -10.04
C SER A 50 16.37 11.11 -9.61
N SER A 51 16.81 9.92 -10.02
CA SER A 51 16.18 8.67 -9.60
C SER A 51 16.32 8.41 -8.09
N THR A 52 16.99 9.29 -7.33
CA THR A 52 17.22 9.12 -5.89
C THR A 52 15.92 9.04 -5.09
N LEU A 53 14.94 9.93 -5.33
CA LEU A 53 13.69 9.93 -4.57
C LEU A 53 12.94 8.63 -4.84
N ILE A 54 12.64 8.34 -6.11
CA ILE A 54 11.89 7.14 -6.49
C ILE A 54 12.57 5.84 -6.04
N ASN A 55 13.91 5.76 -6.13
CA ASN A 55 14.68 4.59 -5.68
C ASN A 55 14.79 4.47 -4.15
N SER A 56 14.44 5.51 -3.40
CA SER A 56 14.41 5.49 -1.93
C SER A 56 13.10 4.94 -1.36
N GLN A 57 12.14 4.55 -2.22
CA GLN A 57 10.87 4.00 -1.77
C GLN A 57 11.08 2.65 -1.07
N TYR A 58 10.54 2.52 0.13
CA TYR A 58 10.56 1.28 0.89
C TYR A 58 9.14 0.82 1.23
N ARG A 59 9.03 -0.49 1.50
CA ARG A 59 7.81 -1.12 2.00
C ARG A 59 8.20 -2.05 3.14
N GLN A 60 7.43 -2.02 4.22
CA GLN A 60 7.65 -2.87 5.39
C GLN A 60 6.32 -3.46 5.85
N LEU A 61 6.36 -4.72 6.27
CA LEU A 61 5.23 -5.38 6.92
C LEU A 61 5.64 -5.70 8.35
N HIS A 62 4.90 -5.17 9.31
CA HIS A 62 5.11 -5.37 10.74
C HIS A 62 3.99 -6.23 11.31
N LYS A 63 4.35 -7.30 12.02
CA LYS A 63 3.38 -8.09 12.77
C LYS A 63 3.19 -7.44 14.14
N LEU A 64 1.96 -7.09 14.45
CA LEU A 64 1.52 -6.55 15.73
C LEU A 64 0.90 -7.66 16.59
N SER A 65 0.62 -7.38 17.85
CA SER A 65 -0.08 -8.33 18.74
C SER A 65 -1.52 -8.60 18.31
N ASP A 66 -2.13 -7.64 17.63
CA ASP A 66 -3.54 -7.62 17.22
C ASP A 66 -3.74 -7.67 15.69
N GLY A 67 -2.67 -7.85 14.92
CA GLY A 67 -2.77 -7.93 13.46
C GLY A 67 -1.46 -7.62 12.76
N TYR A 68 -1.56 -6.90 11.65
CA TYR A 68 -0.44 -6.55 10.79
C TYR A 68 -0.56 -5.10 10.34
N GLU A 69 0.58 -4.44 10.18
CA GLU A 69 0.68 -3.09 9.67
C GLU A 69 1.63 -3.08 8.46
N ALA A 70 1.16 -2.57 7.32
CA ALA A 70 2.02 -2.31 6.18
C ALA A 70 2.37 -0.82 6.09
N ARG A 71 3.66 -0.51 6.02
CA ARG A 71 4.19 0.85 5.88
C ARG A 71 4.87 1.03 4.54
N VAL A 72 4.55 2.12 3.86
CA VAL A 72 5.21 2.54 2.62
C VAL A 72 5.70 3.97 2.80
N GLY A 73 6.93 4.24 2.40
CA GLY A 73 7.53 5.55 2.54
C GLY A 73 8.76 5.71 1.68
N TYR A 74 9.48 6.81 1.88
CA TYR A 74 10.70 7.16 1.17
C TYR A 74 11.79 7.48 2.17
N SER A 75 12.98 6.90 2.00
CA SER A 75 14.11 7.13 2.90
C SER A 75 14.92 8.38 2.56
N ALA A 76 14.68 9.02 1.41
CA ALA A 76 15.32 10.28 1.07
C ALA A 76 14.90 11.39 2.05
N ASN A 77 15.88 12.05 2.70
CA ASN A 77 15.64 13.09 3.71
C ASN A 77 14.72 14.23 3.23
N TYR A 78 14.74 14.54 1.94
CA TYR A 78 13.93 15.61 1.35
C TYR A 78 12.53 15.16 0.91
N ALA A 79 12.17 13.87 1.04
CA ALA A 79 10.90 13.33 0.56
C ALA A 79 9.69 14.02 1.20
N ALA A 80 9.72 14.29 2.50
CA ALA A 80 8.65 14.98 3.20
C ALA A 80 8.44 16.41 2.68
N ALA A 81 9.53 17.15 2.44
CA ALA A 81 9.47 18.48 1.87
C ALA A 81 8.89 18.48 0.44
N VAL A 82 9.25 17.49 -0.37
CA VAL A 82 8.70 17.33 -1.72
C VAL A 82 7.23 16.93 -1.67
N ASN A 83 6.83 16.02 -0.79
CA ASN A 83 5.43 15.61 -0.63
C ASN A 83 4.54 16.80 -0.23
N ALA A 84 5.02 17.67 0.66
CA ALA A 84 4.27 18.84 1.13
C ALA A 84 4.33 20.06 0.17
N ALA A 85 5.21 20.05 -0.82
CA ALA A 85 5.37 21.18 -1.72
C ALA A 85 4.16 21.34 -2.65
N LYS A 86 3.73 22.58 -2.88
CA LYS A 86 2.48 22.92 -3.60
C LYS A 86 2.45 22.57 -5.10
N GLY A 87 3.54 22.05 -5.67
CA GLY A 87 3.60 21.70 -7.10
C GLY A 87 3.45 22.89 -8.06
N THR A 88 3.73 24.13 -7.60
CA THR A 88 3.53 25.37 -8.37
C THR A 88 4.34 25.46 -9.67
N LEU A 89 5.37 24.63 -9.80
CA LEU A 89 6.23 24.53 -10.99
C LEU A 89 5.94 23.26 -11.81
N LYS A 90 4.73 22.68 -11.68
CA LYS A 90 4.28 21.52 -12.48
C LYS A 90 4.45 21.76 -13.98
N GLY A 91 5.12 20.81 -14.64
CA GLY A 91 5.40 20.84 -16.08
C GLY A 91 6.37 21.93 -16.53
N LYS A 92 6.95 22.72 -15.61
CA LYS A 92 7.92 23.75 -15.99
C LYS A 92 9.33 23.14 -16.10
N PRO A 93 10.07 23.41 -17.19
CA PRO A 93 11.43 22.94 -17.34
C PRO A 93 12.36 23.64 -16.34
N ARG A 94 13.41 22.93 -15.92
CA ARG A 94 14.47 23.49 -15.08
C ARG A 94 15.46 24.27 -15.96
N PRO A 95 16.05 25.37 -15.44
CA PRO A 95 17.03 26.17 -16.18
C PRO A 95 18.29 25.39 -16.57
N ASP A 96 18.63 24.33 -15.82
CA ASP A 96 19.82 23.49 -16.03
C ASP A 96 19.60 22.38 -17.07
N GLY A 97 18.42 22.29 -17.70
CA GLY A 97 18.11 21.27 -18.69
C GLY A 97 17.89 19.87 -18.11
N SER A 98 17.87 19.69 -16.79
CA SER A 98 17.70 18.39 -16.11
C SER A 98 16.25 17.88 -16.08
N GLY A 99 15.41 18.31 -17.03
CA GLY A 99 13.99 17.98 -17.09
C GLY A 99 13.10 18.98 -16.33
N ASN A 100 11.94 18.53 -15.87
CA ASN A 100 10.94 19.39 -15.24
C ASN A 100 11.16 19.54 -13.72
N TYR A 101 10.64 20.63 -13.15
CA TYR A 101 10.59 20.78 -11.69
C TYR A 101 9.72 19.71 -11.03
N TRP A 102 8.63 19.40 -11.72
CA TRP A 102 7.61 18.43 -11.39
C TRP A 102 7.16 17.84 -12.72
N ASP A 103 7.20 16.51 -12.84
CA ASP A 103 6.72 15.85 -14.05
C ASP A 103 5.25 16.20 -14.32
N PRO A 104 4.79 16.17 -15.58
CA PRO A 104 3.41 16.51 -15.91
C PRO A 104 2.36 15.66 -15.18
N ASN A 105 2.71 14.44 -14.82
CA ASN A 105 1.90 13.51 -14.02
C ASN A 105 2.20 13.54 -12.52
N ALA A 106 3.25 14.25 -12.08
CA ALA A 106 3.60 14.33 -10.67
C ALA A 106 2.64 15.25 -9.90
N GLU A 107 2.38 14.90 -8.64
CA GLU A 107 1.44 15.63 -7.80
C GLU A 107 1.95 15.83 -6.37
N PRO A 108 1.68 16.99 -5.76
CA PRO A 108 1.80 17.16 -4.31
C PRO A 108 1.03 16.07 -3.60
N ASP A 109 1.50 15.71 -2.41
CA ASP A 109 0.86 14.72 -1.55
C ASP A 109 0.75 13.33 -2.21
N PHE A 110 1.74 12.99 -3.05
CA PHE A 110 1.78 11.77 -3.86
C PHE A 110 1.65 10.49 -3.03
N LEU A 111 2.14 10.46 -1.79
CA LEU A 111 1.97 9.30 -0.90
C LEU A 111 0.49 9.09 -0.57
N ARG A 112 -0.17 10.11 -0.02
CA ARG A 112 -1.57 10.00 0.36
C ARG A 112 -2.45 9.77 -0.86
N LYS A 113 -2.24 10.52 -1.95
CA LYS A 113 -2.99 10.34 -3.20
C LYS A 113 -2.82 8.95 -3.80
N GLY A 114 -1.61 8.41 -3.78
CA GLY A 114 -1.35 7.06 -4.27
C GLY A 114 -2.17 5.99 -3.55
N PHE A 115 -2.46 6.16 -2.25
CA PHE A 115 -3.23 5.20 -1.46
C PHE A 115 -4.73 5.52 -1.41
N GLU A 116 -5.09 6.78 -1.25
CA GLU A 116 -6.45 7.20 -0.91
C GLU A 116 -7.24 7.78 -2.08
N VAL A 117 -6.57 8.12 -3.19
CA VAL A 117 -7.20 8.72 -4.36
C VAL A 117 -7.04 7.82 -5.56
N ASP A 118 -5.83 7.78 -6.15
CA ASP A 118 -5.58 7.10 -7.42
C ASP A 118 -5.57 5.56 -7.27
N GLY A 119 -5.01 5.06 -6.17
CA GLY A 119 -4.92 3.62 -5.90
C GLY A 119 -6.09 3.06 -5.08
N ALA A 120 -6.99 3.90 -4.58
CA ALA A 120 -8.01 3.48 -3.61
C ALA A 120 -8.90 2.35 -4.13
N GLN A 121 -9.32 2.43 -5.39
CA GLN A 121 -10.17 1.40 -5.99
C GLN A 121 -9.43 0.06 -6.14
N GLU A 122 -8.22 0.06 -6.71
CA GLU A 122 -7.42 -1.16 -6.89
C GLU A 122 -7.08 -1.79 -5.52
N ILE A 123 -6.79 -0.97 -4.50
CA ILE A 123 -6.56 -1.44 -3.12
C ILE A 123 -7.81 -2.10 -2.55
N GLN A 124 -9.00 -1.54 -2.73
CA GLN A 124 -10.24 -2.18 -2.28
C GLN A 124 -10.47 -3.52 -2.99
N GLU A 125 -10.17 -3.60 -4.29
CA GLU A 125 -10.26 -4.85 -5.06
C GLU A 125 -9.26 -5.90 -4.57
N VAL A 126 -8.02 -5.50 -4.24
CA VAL A 126 -7.00 -6.34 -3.61
C VAL A 126 -7.50 -6.92 -2.29
N ILE A 127 -8.13 -6.10 -1.45
CA ILE A 127 -8.70 -6.55 -0.17
C ILE A 127 -9.84 -7.54 -0.42
N ARG A 128 -10.79 -7.20 -1.30
CA ARG A 128 -11.95 -8.07 -1.60
C ARG A 128 -11.52 -9.43 -2.15
N ARG A 129 -10.60 -9.46 -3.12
CA ARG A 129 -10.10 -10.72 -3.69
C ARG A 129 -9.31 -11.53 -2.67
N GLY A 130 -8.56 -10.84 -1.81
CA GLY A 130 -7.67 -11.44 -0.84
C GLY A 130 -8.38 -12.22 0.27
N TYR A 131 -9.57 -11.77 0.67
CA TYR A 131 -10.37 -12.40 1.73
C TYR A 131 -11.51 -13.29 1.23
N LYS A 132 -11.61 -13.55 -0.08
CA LYS A 132 -12.59 -14.48 -0.61
C LYS A 132 -12.25 -15.91 -0.15
N ILE A 133 -13.19 -16.56 0.54
CA ILE A 133 -13.11 -17.95 1.03
C ILE A 133 -13.81 -18.86 0.01
#